data_AF-A0A5M9NUC7-F1
#
_entry.id   AF-A0A5M9NUC7-F1
#
_cell.length_a   1.000
_cell.length_b   1.000
_cell.length_c   1.000
_cell.angle_alpha   90.00
_cell.angle_beta   90.00
_cell.angle_gamma   90.00
#
_symmetry.space_group_name_H-M   'P 1'
#
loop_
_entity.id
_entity.type
_entity.pdbx_description
1 polymer ?
#
loop_
_entity_poly.entity_id
_entity_poly.type
_entity_poly.pdbx_seq_one_letter_code
_entity_poly.pdbx_strand_id
1 'polypeptide(L)'
;MADDKIKWHPAFAAAIQLELKEYKDDLEFITEYQLTDEPLRIDVLVIKKLKDIQINKLIGKIFRKYNILEYKSPTDYISINDYYKVKAYAYLYKALSEETNGVDIDEITITLTSSKYSQKLMDYLKNKQGVVVETVDNGIYHIKNTDIETQLIVSKKLKDDDAKYLKLLQTQQQDKNLMEN
;
A
#
# COMPACT_ATOMS: atom_id res chain seq x y z
N MET A 1 41.93 17.01 -12.01
CA MET A 1 42.06 16.28 -10.74
C MET A 1 40.66 15.90 -10.35
N ALA A 2 40.34 14.62 -10.29
CA ALA A 2 39.01 14.15 -9.95
C ALA A 2 38.73 14.52 -8.49
N ASP A 3 37.57 15.13 -8.26
CA ASP A 3 37.05 15.45 -6.94
C ASP A 3 36.76 14.12 -6.21
N ASP A 4 37.73 13.62 -5.44
CA ASP A 4 37.57 12.44 -4.59
C ASP A 4 36.60 12.77 -3.44
N LYS A 5 35.31 12.87 -3.79
CA LYS A 5 34.23 12.94 -2.82
C LYS A 5 34.30 11.69 -1.95
N ILE A 6 34.50 11.89 -0.65
CA ILE A 6 34.41 10.84 0.37
C ILE A 6 33.10 10.07 0.14
N LYS A 7 33.21 8.77 -0.13
CA LYS A 7 32.06 7.87 -0.19
C LYS A 7 31.65 7.54 1.24
N TRP A 8 30.70 8.29 1.79
CA TRP A 8 30.25 8.15 3.18
C TRP A 8 29.55 6.81 3.45
N HIS A 9 28.80 6.24 2.51
CA HIS A 9 28.10 4.97 2.75
C HIS A 9 29.06 3.80 3.02
N PRO A 10 30.11 3.56 2.20
CA PRO A 10 31.13 2.55 2.53
C PRO A 10 31.87 2.82 3.85
N ALA A 11 32.20 4.08 4.14
CA ALA A 11 32.87 4.44 5.38
C ALA A 11 32.00 4.15 6.62
N PHE A 12 30.71 4.48 6.55
CA PHE A 12 29.74 4.16 7.60
C PHE A 12 29.57 2.64 7.78
N ALA A 13 29.44 1.89 6.68
CA ALA A 13 29.33 0.43 6.76
C ALA A 13 30.57 -0.21 7.42
N ALA A 14 31.77 0.25 7.06
CA ALA A 14 33.01 -0.22 7.66
C ALA A 14 33.10 0.12 9.15
N ALA A 15 32.68 1.33 9.56
CA ALA A 15 32.62 1.71 10.96
C ALA A 15 31.70 0.77 11.75
N ILE A 16 30.48 0.49 11.26
CA ILE A 16 29.55 -0.43 11.92
C ILE A 16 30.12 -1.85 12.04
N GLN A 17 30.78 -2.36 11.00
CA GLN A 17 31.44 -3.67 11.04
C GLN A 17 32.57 -3.74 12.08
N LEU A 18 33.34 -2.66 12.25
CA LEU A 18 34.40 -2.59 13.26
C LEU A 18 33.84 -2.50 14.68
N GLU A 19 32.80 -1.69 14.88
CA GLU A 19 32.11 -1.58 16.18
C GLU A 19 31.49 -2.91 16.62
N LEU A 20 30.99 -3.71 15.67
CA LEU A 20 30.35 -5.00 15.93
C LEU A 20 31.25 -6.22 15.66
N LYS A 21 32.57 -6.02 15.53
CA LYS A 21 33.53 -7.06 15.13
C LYS A 21 33.55 -8.31 16.03
N GLU A 22 33.18 -8.15 17.30
CA GLU A 22 33.14 -9.26 18.27
C GLU A 22 32.03 -10.27 17.97
N TYR A 23 31.02 -9.86 17.19
CA TYR A 23 29.88 -10.68 16.77
C TYR A 23 29.99 -11.14 15.30
N LYS A 24 31.19 -11.09 14.71
CA LYS A 24 31.39 -11.40 13.29
C LYS A 24 30.93 -12.80 12.86
N ASP A 25 30.91 -13.75 13.81
CA ASP A 25 30.49 -15.13 13.56
C ASP A 25 28.96 -15.29 13.69
N ASP A 26 28.27 -14.28 14.26
CA ASP A 26 26.82 -14.24 14.49
C ASP A 26 26.07 -13.26 13.58
N LEU A 27 26.77 -12.33 12.90
CA LEU A 27 26.18 -11.24 12.13
C LEU A 27 26.60 -11.24 10.65
N GLU A 28 25.64 -11.05 9.75
CA GLU A 28 25.87 -10.81 8.33
C GLU A 28 25.68 -9.32 8.00
N PHE A 29 26.64 -8.74 7.27
CA PHE A 29 26.59 -7.35 6.84
C PHE A 29 26.39 -7.27 5.34
N ILE A 30 25.20 -6.83 4.91
CA ILE A 30 24.89 -6.56 3.51
C ILE A 30 24.74 -5.05 3.32
N THR A 31 25.62 -4.46 2.52
CA THR A 31 25.60 -3.02 2.22
C THR A 31 24.80 -2.74 0.97
N GLU A 32 24.09 -1.60 0.94
CA GLU A 32 23.33 -1.16 -0.24
C GLU A 32 22.32 -2.21 -0.73
N TYR A 33 21.61 -2.85 0.22
CA TYR A 33 20.62 -3.89 -0.07
C TYR A 33 19.44 -3.35 -0.90
N GLN A 34 19.25 -3.93 -2.09
CA GLN A 34 18.16 -3.58 -2.98
C GLN A 34 16.86 -4.23 -2.50
N LEU A 35 15.81 -3.43 -2.26
CA LEU A 35 14.53 -3.94 -1.73
C LEU A 35 13.67 -4.64 -2.80
N THR A 36 13.79 -4.23 -4.05
CA THR A 36 12.99 -4.76 -5.16
C THR A 36 13.80 -4.78 -6.45
N ASP A 37 13.58 -5.80 -7.28
CA ASP A 37 14.20 -5.91 -8.60
C ASP A 37 13.72 -4.81 -9.55
N GLU A 38 12.44 -4.45 -9.44
CA GLU A 38 11.78 -3.39 -10.20
C GLU A 38 11.62 -2.10 -9.38
N PRO A 39 11.60 -0.91 -10.01
CA PRO A 39 11.30 0.33 -9.31
C PRO A 39 9.94 0.31 -8.62
N LEU A 40 9.88 0.87 -7.41
CA LEU A 40 8.63 0.98 -6.64
C LEU A 40 7.58 1.78 -7.43
N ARG A 41 6.35 1.27 -7.47
CA ARG A 41 5.24 1.87 -8.22
C ARG A 41 3.92 1.68 -7.49
N ILE A 42 3.14 2.77 -7.44
CA ILE A 42 1.74 2.77 -7.03
C ILE A 42 0.88 2.41 -8.26
N ASP A 43 -0.07 1.48 -8.12
CA ASP A 43 -0.94 1.09 -9.23
C ASP A 43 -1.79 2.28 -9.73
N VAL A 44 -2.48 2.97 -8.82
CA VAL A 44 -3.25 4.18 -9.13
C VAL A 44 -3.15 5.19 -8.00
N LEU A 45 -2.87 6.46 -8.34
CA LEU A 45 -2.95 7.60 -7.45
C LEU A 45 -4.09 8.52 -7.89
N VAL A 46 -5.09 8.71 -7.04
CA VAL A 46 -6.18 9.67 -7.27
C VAL A 46 -5.91 10.92 -6.43
N ILE A 47 -5.88 12.09 -7.09
CA ILE A 47 -5.67 13.39 -6.44
C ILE A 47 -6.90 14.26 -6.61
N LYS A 48 -7.49 14.72 -5.49
CA LYS A 48 -8.52 15.75 -5.52
C LYS A 48 -7.90 17.08 -5.90
N LYS A 49 -8.36 17.67 -7.00
CA LYS A 49 -7.95 19.02 -7.43
C LYS A 49 -8.42 20.11 -6.45
N LEU A 50 -9.61 19.92 -5.87
CA LEU A 50 -10.16 20.75 -4.80
C LEU A 50 -10.31 19.88 -3.58
N LYS A 51 -9.62 20.21 -2.48
CA LYS A 51 -9.55 19.38 -1.27
C LYS A 51 -10.93 19.01 -0.73
N ASP A 52 -11.85 19.98 -0.75
CA ASP A 52 -13.16 19.87 -0.10
C ASP A 52 -14.27 19.32 -1.01
N ILE A 53 -13.95 18.89 -2.25
CA ILE A 53 -14.96 18.25 -3.10
C ILE A 53 -15.42 16.93 -2.47
N GLN A 54 -16.74 16.80 -2.34
CA GLN A 54 -17.37 15.58 -1.86
C GLN A 54 -17.63 14.61 -3.01
N ILE A 55 -17.24 13.35 -2.83
CA ILE A 55 -17.50 12.27 -3.77
C ILE A 55 -18.66 11.45 -3.22
N ASN A 56 -19.81 11.51 -3.88
CA ASN A 56 -21.05 10.85 -3.42
C ASN A 56 -21.12 9.36 -3.76
N LYS A 57 -20.10 8.82 -4.44
CA LYS A 57 -19.98 7.38 -4.71
C LYS A 57 -19.38 6.68 -3.49
N LEU A 58 -19.92 5.53 -3.09
CA LEU A 58 -19.47 4.77 -1.91
C LEU A 58 -17.97 4.50 -1.92
N ILE A 59 -17.42 4.08 -3.07
CA ILE A 59 -15.99 3.81 -3.23
C ILE A 59 -15.10 5.03 -2.98
N GLY A 60 -15.61 6.24 -3.23
CA GLY A 60 -14.87 7.49 -3.10
C GLY A 60 -15.16 8.25 -1.81
N LYS A 61 -16.09 7.76 -0.98
CA LYS A 61 -16.55 8.48 0.22
C LYS A 61 -15.44 8.70 1.24
N ILE A 62 -14.49 7.77 1.34
CA ILE A 62 -13.33 7.88 2.23
C ILE A 62 -12.23 8.80 1.65
N PHE A 63 -12.26 9.12 0.36
CA PHE A 63 -11.11 9.74 -0.30
C PHE A 63 -10.79 11.08 0.35
N ARG A 64 -9.57 11.17 0.88
CA ARG A 64 -8.95 12.44 1.25
C ARG A 64 -8.31 13.07 -0.01
N LYS A 65 -7.38 14.01 0.14
CA LYS A 65 -6.79 14.72 -1.01
C LYS A 65 -6.04 13.76 -1.94
N TYR A 66 -5.34 12.79 -1.34
CA TYR A 66 -4.61 11.75 -2.05
C TYR A 66 -5.19 10.39 -1.69
N ASN A 67 -5.54 9.58 -2.68
CA ASN A 67 -5.90 8.18 -2.48
C ASN A 67 -4.97 7.28 -3.28
N ILE A 68 -4.31 6.35 -2.60
CA ILE A 68 -3.40 5.35 -3.18
C ILE A 68 -4.17 4.05 -3.30
N LEU A 69 -4.29 3.52 -4.52
CA LEU A 69 -5.02 2.29 -4.78
C LEU A 69 -4.04 1.18 -5.15
N GLU A 70 -4.30 -0.01 -4.62
CA GLU A 70 -3.63 -1.26 -4.98
C GLU A 70 -4.70 -2.27 -5.42
N TYR A 71 -4.44 -2.97 -6.52
CA TYR A 71 -5.32 -4.01 -7.03
C TYR A 71 -4.67 -5.39 -7.01
N LYS A 72 -5.38 -6.37 -6.46
CA LYS A 72 -5.03 -7.79 -6.59
C LYS A 72 -5.90 -8.47 -7.61
N SER A 73 -5.27 -9.40 -8.34
CA SER A 73 -5.94 -10.15 -9.39
C SER A 73 -7.15 -10.92 -8.84
N PRO A 74 -8.13 -11.26 -9.69
CA PRO A 74 -9.35 -11.97 -9.29
C PRO A 74 -9.15 -13.31 -8.58
N THR A 75 -7.99 -13.95 -8.69
CA THR A 75 -7.67 -15.20 -7.97
C THR A 75 -7.02 -14.97 -6.60
N ASP A 76 -6.54 -13.76 -6.35
CA ASP A 76 -5.68 -13.38 -5.22
C ASP A 76 -6.43 -12.59 -4.12
N TYR A 77 -5.73 -12.29 -3.03
CA TYR A 77 -6.24 -11.57 -1.87
C TYR A 77 -5.19 -10.58 -1.34
N ILE A 78 -5.62 -9.65 -0.49
CA ILE A 78 -4.69 -8.75 0.21
C ILE A 78 -4.12 -9.49 1.43
N SER A 79 -2.81 -9.73 1.42
CA SER A 79 -2.07 -10.25 2.57
C SER A 79 -1.66 -9.15 3.55
N ILE A 80 -1.13 -9.54 4.71
CA ILE A 80 -0.51 -8.61 5.68
C ILE A 80 0.66 -7.86 5.04
N ASN A 81 1.47 -8.55 4.23
CA ASN A 81 2.62 -7.96 3.55
C ASN A 81 2.18 -6.93 2.51
N ASP A 82 1.12 -7.20 1.75
CA ASP A 82 0.58 -6.25 0.79
C ASP A 82 0.08 -4.98 1.48
N TYR A 83 -0.61 -5.11 2.62
CA TYR A 83 -1.04 -3.97 3.41
C TYR A 83 0.13 -3.07 3.81
N TYR A 84 1.21 -3.64 4.35
CA TYR A 84 2.39 -2.86 4.73
C TYR A 84 3.17 -2.31 3.53
N LYS A 85 3.22 -3.04 2.42
CA LYS A 85 3.84 -2.57 1.18
C LYS A 85 3.14 -1.31 0.68
N VAL A 86 1.80 -1.30 0.65
CA VAL A 86 1.03 -0.13 0.20
C VAL A 86 1.12 1.01 1.21
N LYS A 87 1.18 0.73 2.53
CA LYS A 87 1.52 1.77 3.52
C LYS A 87 2.90 2.38 3.29
N ALA A 88 3.91 1.56 2.97
CA ALA A 88 5.24 2.06 2.63
C ALA A 88 5.20 2.97 1.40
N TYR A 89 4.39 2.66 0.39
CA TYR A 89 4.17 3.55 -0.75
C TYR A 89 3.55 4.89 -0.34
N ALA A 90 2.59 4.89 0.58
CA ALA A 90 2.01 6.12 1.11
C ALA A 90 3.03 6.98 1.87
N TYR A 91 3.88 6.35 2.68
CA TYR A 91 4.97 7.07 3.37
C TYR A 91 6.00 7.61 2.39
N LEU A 92 6.38 6.85 1.37
CA LEU A 92 7.30 7.32 0.32
C LEU A 92 6.69 8.47 -0.46
N TYR A 93 5.42 8.39 -0.83
CA TYR A 93 4.72 9.48 -1.51
C TYR A 93 4.74 10.78 -0.69
N LYS A 94 4.53 10.67 0.64
CA LYS A 94 4.68 11.80 1.56
C LYS A 94 6.13 12.30 1.66
N ALA A 95 7.07 11.39 1.90
CA ALA A 95 8.45 11.73 2.22
C ALA A 95 9.21 12.33 1.02
N LEU A 96 8.79 11.97 -0.21
CA LEU A 96 9.37 12.45 -1.45
C LEU A 96 8.69 13.72 -1.98
N SER A 97 7.78 14.34 -1.21
CA SER A 97 7.23 15.66 -1.58
C SER A 97 8.33 16.72 -1.54
N GLU A 98 8.36 17.61 -2.53
CA GLU A 98 9.43 18.63 -2.69
C GLU A 98 9.57 19.56 -1.48
N GLU A 99 8.43 19.94 -0.88
CA GLU A 99 8.40 20.82 0.29
C GLU A 99 8.34 20.01 1.59
N THR A 100 8.88 20.59 2.67
CA THR A 100 8.75 20.02 4.02
C THR A 100 7.26 19.90 4.36
N ASN A 101 6.80 18.67 4.58
CA ASN A 101 5.40 18.37 4.83
C ASN A 101 4.43 18.83 3.70
N GLY A 102 4.89 18.89 2.45
CA GLY A 102 4.07 19.29 1.30
C GLY A 102 2.87 18.36 1.03
N VAL A 103 2.95 17.13 1.53
CA VAL A 103 1.83 16.20 1.63
C VAL A 103 1.63 15.85 3.10
N ASP A 104 0.50 16.26 3.69
CA ASP A 104 0.14 15.83 5.04
C ASP A 104 -0.22 14.33 5.02
N ILE A 105 0.21 13.58 6.05
CA ILE A 105 -0.16 12.15 6.16
C ILE A 105 -1.67 12.01 6.32
N ASP A 106 -2.28 12.96 7.03
CA ASP A 106 -3.72 13.03 7.22
C ASP A 106 -4.47 13.41 5.94
N GLU A 107 -3.79 13.79 4.86
CA GLU A 107 -4.41 14.01 3.55
C GLU A 107 -4.41 12.75 2.67
N ILE A 108 -3.77 11.66 3.12
CA ILE A 108 -3.65 10.40 2.39
C ILE A 108 -4.69 9.38 2.89
N THR A 109 -5.23 8.64 1.94
CA THR A 109 -6.03 7.43 2.18
C THR A 109 -5.57 6.31 1.27
N ILE A 110 -5.82 5.07 1.68
CA ILE A 110 -5.48 3.88 0.87
C ILE A 110 -6.77 3.17 0.48
N THR A 111 -6.83 2.64 -0.75
CA THR A 111 -7.88 1.71 -1.17
C THR A 111 -7.26 0.41 -1.68
N LEU A 112 -7.51 -0.67 -0.97
CA LEU A 112 -7.06 -2.01 -1.36
C LEU A 112 -8.22 -2.75 -2.01
N THR A 113 -8.01 -3.30 -3.20
CA THR A 113 -9.05 -4.03 -3.93
C THR A 113 -8.62 -5.47 -4.17
N SER A 114 -9.46 -6.42 -3.73
CA SER A 114 -9.29 -7.85 -4.02
C SER A 114 -10.62 -8.52 -4.31
N SER A 115 -10.59 -9.73 -4.87
CA SER A 115 -11.81 -10.50 -5.09
C SER A 115 -12.31 -11.18 -3.81
N LYS A 116 -11.40 -11.46 -2.87
CA LYS A 116 -11.68 -12.19 -1.63
C LYS A 116 -11.43 -11.31 -0.41
N TYR A 117 -12.27 -11.48 0.60
CA TYR A 117 -12.06 -10.88 1.92
C TYR A 117 -10.99 -11.69 2.68
N SER A 118 -9.97 -11.02 3.21
CA SER A 118 -8.87 -11.66 3.94
C SER A 118 -9.12 -11.62 5.45
N GLN A 119 -9.73 -12.67 6.01
CA GLN A 119 -10.00 -12.75 7.45
C GLN A 119 -8.69 -12.65 8.27
N LYS A 120 -7.63 -13.33 7.80
CA LYS A 120 -6.30 -13.31 8.44
C LYS A 120 -5.71 -11.90 8.55
N LEU A 121 -5.85 -11.07 7.52
CA LEU A 121 -5.40 -9.67 7.58
C LEU A 121 -6.21 -8.89 8.63
N MET A 122 -7.53 -9.04 8.63
CA MET A 122 -8.41 -8.28 9.51
C MET A 122 -8.17 -8.62 10.97
N ASP A 123 -8.02 -9.92 11.28
CA ASP A 123 -7.70 -10.38 12.63
C ASP A 123 -6.33 -9.89 13.07
N TYR A 124 -5.34 -9.93 12.18
CA TYR A 124 -4.01 -9.40 12.46
C TYR A 124 -4.07 -7.90 12.81
N LEU A 125 -4.73 -7.08 11.98
CA LEU A 125 -4.80 -5.64 12.21
C LEU A 125 -5.54 -5.29 13.50
N LYS A 126 -6.64 -5.99 13.80
CA LYS A 126 -7.39 -5.80 15.06
C LYS A 126 -6.52 -6.14 16.27
N ASN A 127 -5.86 -7.29 16.23
CA ASN A 127 -5.09 -7.79 17.37
C ASN A 127 -3.76 -7.05 17.57
N LYS A 128 -3.11 -6.58 16.49
CA LYS A 128 -1.78 -5.95 16.57
C LYS A 128 -1.81 -4.43 16.62
N GLN A 129 -2.80 -3.81 15.97
CA GLN A 129 -2.86 -2.35 15.85
C GLN A 129 -4.11 -1.76 16.49
N GLY A 130 -5.04 -2.58 17.00
CA GLY A 130 -6.28 -2.08 17.58
C GLY A 130 -7.17 -1.36 16.57
N VAL A 131 -7.07 -1.72 15.27
CA VAL A 131 -7.88 -1.08 14.24
C VAL A 131 -9.36 -1.37 14.44
N VAL A 132 -10.19 -0.43 14.02
CA VAL A 132 -11.64 -0.62 13.92
C VAL A 132 -11.99 -0.88 12.46
N VAL A 133 -12.68 -1.99 12.19
CA VAL A 133 -13.16 -2.33 10.84
C VAL A 133 -14.67 -2.13 10.79
N GLU A 134 -15.10 -1.13 10.03
CA GLU A 134 -16.50 -0.80 9.81
C GLU A 134 -16.96 -1.34 8.45
N THR A 135 -18.12 -2.00 8.41
CA THR A 135 -18.76 -2.38 7.13
C THR A 135 -19.61 -1.20 6.66
N VAL A 136 -19.25 -0.62 5.52
CA VAL A 136 -19.94 0.57 4.96
C VAL A 136 -21.04 0.15 4.00
N ASP A 137 -20.77 -0.85 3.17
CA ASP A 137 -21.75 -1.56 2.34
C ASP A 137 -21.21 -2.96 2.05
N ASN A 138 -21.98 -3.79 1.37
CA ASN A 138 -21.58 -5.12 0.94
C ASN A 138 -20.33 -5.03 0.06
N GLY A 139 -19.23 -5.58 0.57
CA GLY A 139 -17.93 -5.55 -0.10
C GLY A 139 -17.13 -4.26 0.08
N ILE A 140 -17.56 -3.31 0.91
CA ILE A 140 -16.80 -2.10 1.23
C ILE A 140 -16.61 -2.00 2.74
N TYR A 141 -15.34 -2.02 3.16
CA TYR A 141 -14.94 -1.98 4.57
C TYR A 141 -14.00 -0.81 4.81
N HIS A 142 -14.21 -0.04 5.86
CA HIS A 142 -13.30 1.02 6.31
C HIS A 142 -12.50 0.54 7.50
N ILE A 143 -11.17 0.64 7.40
CA ILE A 143 -10.19 0.31 8.44
C ILE A 143 -9.71 1.63 9.02
N LYS A 144 -10.09 1.87 10.27
CA LYS A 144 -9.86 3.10 11.03
C LYS A 144 -8.99 2.84 12.26
N ASN A 145 -8.71 3.91 13.01
CA ASN A 145 -7.80 3.89 14.15
C ASN A 145 -6.39 3.45 13.74
N THR A 146 -5.91 4.05 12.66
CA THR A 146 -4.58 3.88 12.07
C THR A 146 -4.17 5.24 11.52
N ASP A 147 -2.88 5.46 11.34
CA ASP A 147 -2.32 6.72 10.84
C ASP A 147 -2.70 7.04 9.39
N ILE A 148 -3.07 6.02 8.61
CA ILE A 148 -3.63 6.19 7.26
C ILE A 148 -4.90 5.36 7.15
N GLU A 149 -6.04 6.04 7.07
CA GLU A 149 -7.33 5.38 6.86
C GLU A 149 -7.32 4.58 5.56
N THR A 150 -7.78 3.34 5.65
CA THR A 150 -7.75 2.39 4.54
C THR A 150 -9.14 1.86 4.25
N GLN A 151 -9.50 1.80 2.98
CA GLN A 151 -10.69 1.10 2.51
C GLN A 151 -10.27 -0.25 1.89
N LEU A 152 -10.97 -1.31 2.27
CA LEU A 152 -10.90 -2.60 1.58
C LEU A 152 -12.15 -2.76 0.72
N ILE A 153 -11.95 -2.97 -0.58
CA ILE A 153 -12.99 -3.34 -1.54
C ILE A 153 -12.86 -4.83 -1.85
N VAL A 154 -13.90 -5.59 -1.50
CA VAL A 154 -14.05 -6.99 -1.90
C VAL A 154 -14.98 -7.05 -3.10
N SER A 155 -14.39 -7.03 -4.28
CA SER A 155 -15.12 -6.78 -5.52
C SER A 155 -16.23 -7.81 -5.79
N LYS A 156 -16.08 -9.07 -5.35
CA LYS A 156 -17.10 -10.13 -5.52
C LYS A 156 -18.36 -9.90 -4.68
N LYS A 157 -18.27 -9.07 -3.64
CA LYS A 157 -19.38 -8.76 -2.74
C LYS A 157 -20.12 -7.47 -3.12
N LEU A 158 -19.60 -6.68 -4.05
CA LEU A 158 -20.22 -5.41 -4.43
C LEU A 158 -21.62 -5.64 -5.03
N LYS A 159 -22.53 -4.67 -4.87
CA LYS A 159 -23.80 -4.62 -5.61
C LYS A 159 -23.56 -4.04 -7.01
N ASP A 160 -24.49 -4.26 -7.95
CA ASP A 160 -24.28 -3.92 -9.37
C ASP A 160 -24.24 -2.41 -9.65
N ASP A 161 -24.98 -1.61 -8.88
CA ASP A 161 -25.18 -0.19 -9.19
C ASP A 161 -23.99 0.73 -8.79
N ASP A 162 -23.15 0.30 -7.84
CA ASP A 162 -22.10 1.15 -7.28
C ASP A 162 -20.71 0.94 -7.90
N ALA A 163 -20.48 -0.20 -8.54
CA ALA A 163 -19.13 -0.60 -8.96
C ALA A 163 -19.09 -1.52 -10.20
N LYS A 164 -20.00 -1.29 -11.15
CA LYS A 164 -20.12 -2.06 -12.40
C LYS A 164 -18.77 -2.38 -13.06
N TYR A 165 -17.87 -1.41 -13.18
CA TYR A 165 -16.58 -1.60 -13.85
C TYR A 165 -15.57 -2.44 -13.06
N LEU A 166 -15.57 -2.35 -11.72
CA LEU A 166 -14.71 -3.20 -10.88
C LEU A 166 -15.13 -4.68 -10.95
N LYS A 167 -16.42 -4.95 -11.17
CA LYS A 167 -16.91 -6.31 -11.40
C LYS A 167 -16.48 -6.89 -12.74
N LEU A 168 -16.42 -6.09 -13.80
CA LEU A 168 -15.99 -6.55 -15.14
C LEU A 168 -14.58 -7.14 -15.14
N LEU A 169 -13.69 -6.64 -14.27
CA LEU A 169 -12.34 -7.18 -14.09
C LEU A 169 -12.33 -8.64 -13.61
N GLN A 170 -13.42 -9.14 -13.03
CA GLN A 170 -13.57 -10.53 -12.62
C GLN A 170 -14.00 -11.43 -13.77
N THR A 171 -14.93 -10.96 -14.60
CA THR A 171 -15.53 -11.72 -15.70
C THR A 171 -14.52 -11.95 -16.83
N GLN A 172 -13.79 -10.90 -17.23
CA GLN A 172 -12.82 -11.01 -18.32
C GLN A 172 -11.69 -12.01 -18.02
N GLN A 173 -11.36 -12.23 -16.75
CA GLN A 173 -10.33 -13.20 -16.37
C GLN A 173 -10.87 -14.64 -16.29
N GLN A 174 -12.16 -14.82 -15.96
CA GLN A 174 -12.81 -16.12 -16.02
C GLN A 174 -12.91 -16.61 -17.47
N ASP A 175 -13.31 -15.74 -18.39
CA ASP A 175 -13.39 -16.07 -19.82
C ASP A 175 -12.01 -16.41 -20.41
N LYS A 176 -10.97 -15.68 -19.99
CA LYS A 176 -9.60 -15.95 -20.43
C LYS A 176 -9.08 -17.30 -19.93
N ASN A 177 -9.34 -17.66 -18.66
CA ASN A 177 -8.97 -18.97 -18.12
C ASN A 177 -9.78 -20.14 -18.73
N LEU A 178 -10.99 -19.87 -19.24
CA LEU A 178 -11.81 -20.86 -19.95
C LEU A 178 -11.34 -21.07 -21.40
N MET A 179 -10.69 -20.07 -22.02
CA MET A 179 -10.13 -20.18 -23.37
C MET A 179 -8.69 -20.72 -23.41
N GLU A 180 -8.02 -20.83 -22.26
CA GLU A 180 -6.66 -21.38 -22.12
C GLU A 180 -6.64 -22.85 -21.63
N ASN A 181 -7.80 -23.48 -21.44
CA ASN A 181 -7.98 -24.91 -21.14
C ASN A 181 -8.68 -25.63 -22.30
#